data_AF-A0A965L7S4-F1
#
_entry.id   AF-A0A965L7S4-F1
#
_cell.length_a   1.000
_cell.length_b   1.000
_cell.length_c   1.000
_cell.angle_alpha   90.00
_cell.angle_beta   90.00
_cell.angle_gamma   90.00
#
_symmetry.space_group_name_H-M   'P 1'
#
loop_
_entity.id
_entity.type
_entity.pdbx_description
1 polymer ?
#
loop_
_entity_poly.entity_id
_entity_poly.type
_entity_poly.pdbx_seq_one_letter_code
_entity_poly.pdbx_strand_id
1 'polypeptide(L)'
;METTKEKLLAGLSRFIAQRPGLDFNNYGDSRSYRAELRAITRQRHDAERLLAAVSWRGITAEDILRFTGGGRLECDGGEWSYTAGQYWCVEYRRAAAALLASCLWAYWRQGMSGDNVADRLRAMARREFGRGIASRYFN
;
A
#
# COMPACT_ATOMS: atom_id res chain seq x y z
N MET A 1 14.72 18.97 8.89
CA MET A 1 15.36 17.64 8.86
C MET A 1 14.95 17.00 7.56
N GLU A 2 15.90 16.64 6.69
CA GLU A 2 15.56 15.99 5.41
C GLU A 2 14.98 14.60 5.67
N THR A 3 13.88 14.27 4.99
CA THR A 3 13.18 13.00 5.20
C THR A 3 13.74 11.95 4.25
N THR A 4 14.49 10.99 4.77
CA THR A 4 15.11 9.93 3.95
C THR A 4 14.12 8.82 3.59
N LYS A 5 14.43 8.06 2.54
CA LYS A 5 13.65 6.90 2.10
C LYS A 5 13.52 5.86 3.22
N GLU A 6 14.61 5.58 3.93
CA GLU A 6 14.65 4.62 5.03
C GLU A 6 13.69 5.05 6.14
N LYS A 7 13.67 6.35 6.48
CA LYS A 7 12.77 6.89 7.50
C LYS A 7 11.31 6.74 7.08
N LEU A 8 10.98 7.06 5.83
CA LEU A 8 9.63 6.89 5.28
C LEU A 8 9.17 5.43 5.34
N LEU A 9 10.00 4.50 4.85
CA LEU A 9 9.65 3.08 4.79
C LEU A 9 9.57 2.45 6.18
N ALA A 10 10.46 2.81 7.11
CA ALA A 10 10.40 2.35 8.50
C ALA A 10 9.13 2.85 9.20
N GLY A 11 8.76 4.11 8.97
CA GLY A 11 7.49 4.68 9.42
C GLY A 11 6.29 3.92 8.87
N LEU A 12 6.27 3.69 7.54
CA LEU A 12 5.17 3.03 6.86
C LEU A 12 5.04 1.56 7.30
N SER A 13 6.16 0.89 7.54
CA SER A 13 6.19 -0.46 8.09
C SER A 13 5.54 -0.52 9.48
N ARG A 14 5.89 0.40 10.38
CA ARG A 14 5.25 0.51 11.71
C ARG A 14 3.76 0.78 11.59
N PHE A 15 3.38 1.68 10.69
CA PHE A 15 1.99 2.01 10.40
C PHE A 15 1.19 0.77 9.94
N ILE A 16 1.66 0.04 8.92
CA ILE A 16 1.04 -1.21 8.43
C ILE A 16 0.89 -2.27 9.54
N ALA A 17 1.87 -2.33 10.44
CA ALA A 17 1.92 -3.30 11.53
C ALA A 17 0.94 -3.02 12.69
N GLN A 18 0.34 -1.83 12.77
CA GLN A 18 -0.62 -1.46 13.82
C GLN A 18 -1.77 -2.49 13.95
N ARG A 19 -2.30 -2.72 15.15
CA ARG A 19 -3.45 -3.61 15.32
C ARG A 19 -4.70 -2.93 14.76
N PRO A 20 -5.53 -3.62 13.95
CA PRO A 20 -6.72 -3.00 13.36
C PRO A 20 -7.81 -2.63 14.36
N GLY A 21 -7.76 -3.08 15.62
CA GLY A 21 -8.73 -2.66 16.64
C GLY A 21 -10.17 -3.12 16.39
N LEU A 22 -10.40 -4.21 15.65
CA LEU A 22 -11.75 -4.76 15.46
C LEU A 22 -12.35 -5.20 16.80
N ASP A 23 -13.55 -4.68 17.11
CA ASP A 23 -14.37 -5.14 18.23
C ASP A 23 -15.46 -6.08 17.70
N PHE A 24 -15.52 -7.29 18.25
CA PHE A 24 -16.52 -8.29 17.91
C PHE A 24 -17.95 -7.80 18.15
N ASN A 25 -18.17 -6.93 19.14
CA ASN A 25 -19.50 -6.40 19.48
C ASN A 25 -20.10 -5.54 18.36
N ASN A 26 -19.28 -5.08 17.41
CA ASN A 26 -19.75 -4.38 16.22
C ASN A 26 -20.28 -5.33 15.13
N TYR A 27 -20.32 -6.63 15.38
CA TYR A 27 -20.73 -7.66 14.42
C TYR A 27 -21.89 -8.49 14.97
N GLY A 28 -22.90 -8.76 14.13
CA GLY A 28 -24.02 -9.63 14.49
C GLY A 28 -23.69 -11.13 14.50
N ASP A 29 -22.54 -11.52 13.96
CA ASP A 29 -22.14 -12.93 13.89
C ASP A 29 -20.61 -13.13 13.76
N SER A 30 -20.14 -14.31 14.18
CA SER A 30 -18.71 -14.63 14.17
C SER A 30 -18.11 -14.91 12.80
N ARG A 31 -18.93 -15.20 11.79
CA ARG A 31 -18.47 -15.45 10.42
C ARG A 31 -18.08 -14.13 9.75
N SER A 32 -18.89 -13.08 9.91
CA SER A 32 -18.64 -11.74 9.39
C SER A 32 -17.38 -11.12 10.01
N TYR A 33 -17.25 -11.19 11.34
CA TYR A 33 -16.03 -10.75 12.03
C TYR A 33 -14.76 -11.44 11.51
N ARG A 34 -14.79 -12.77 11.39
CA ARG A 34 -13.64 -13.54 10.87
C ARG A 34 -13.36 -13.26 9.40
N ALA A 35 -14.38 -12.98 8.59
CA ALA A 35 -14.21 -12.61 7.20
C ALA A 35 -13.47 -11.28 7.08
N GLU A 36 -13.84 -10.29 7.89
CA GLU A 36 -13.20 -8.98 7.92
C GLU A 36 -11.75 -9.08 8.41
N LEU A 37 -11.51 -9.81 9.49
CA LEU A 37 -10.15 -10.09 9.97
C LEU A 37 -9.26 -10.70 8.88
N ARG A 38 -9.77 -11.68 8.12
CA ARG A 38 -9.03 -12.27 7.00
C ARG A 38 -8.74 -11.25 5.91
N ALA A 39 -9.69 -10.35 5.60
CA ALA A 39 -9.48 -9.31 4.60
C ALA A 39 -8.39 -8.33 5.02
N ILE A 40 -8.43 -7.87 6.27
CA ILE A 40 -7.45 -6.98 6.86
C ILE A 40 -6.05 -7.62 6.89
N THR A 41 -5.95 -8.88 7.30
CA THR A 41 -4.68 -9.62 7.30
C THR A 41 -4.11 -9.77 5.89
N ARG A 42 -4.96 -10.02 4.87
CA ARG A 42 -4.50 -10.05 3.48
C ARG A 42 -3.96 -8.68 3.04
N GLN A 43 -4.65 -7.59 3.38
CA GLN A 43 -4.18 -6.24 3.05
C GLN A 43 -2.81 -5.95 3.70
N ARG A 44 -2.59 -6.43 4.93
CA ARG A 44 -1.29 -6.35 5.59
C ARG A 44 -0.20 -7.02 4.77
N HIS A 45 -0.41 -8.28 4.37
CA HIS A 45 0.57 -9.03 3.60
C HIS A 45 0.81 -8.45 2.21
N ASP A 46 -0.24 -7.92 1.56
CA ASP A 46 -0.10 -7.20 0.30
C ASP A 46 0.80 -5.96 0.48
N ALA A 47 0.53 -5.14 1.50
CA ALA A 47 1.30 -3.93 1.79
C ALA A 47 2.77 -4.25 2.14
N GLU A 48 3.01 -5.28 2.96
CA GLU A 48 4.37 -5.74 3.32
C GLU A 48 5.17 -6.18 2.08
N ARG A 49 4.54 -6.91 1.16
CA ARG A 49 5.19 -7.33 -0.10
C ARG A 49 5.53 -6.16 -1.00
N LEU A 50 4.62 -5.20 -1.14
CA LEU A 50 4.86 -3.99 -1.94
C LEU A 50 5.92 -3.10 -1.28
N LEU A 51 5.97 -3.05 0.05
CA LEU A 51 6.96 -2.28 0.80
C LEU A 51 8.36 -2.86 0.59
N ALA A 52 8.49 -4.19 0.69
CA ALA A 52 9.73 -4.87 0.37
C ALA A 52 10.15 -4.61 -1.09
N ALA A 53 9.20 -4.65 -2.03
CA ALA A 53 9.47 -4.36 -3.43
C ALA A 53 9.99 -2.94 -3.69
N VAL A 54 9.50 -1.94 -2.95
CA VAL A 54 9.97 -0.55 -3.03
C VAL A 54 11.33 -0.38 -2.37
N SER A 55 11.61 -1.11 -1.27
CA SER A 55 12.83 -0.90 -0.48
C SER A 55 14.11 -1.16 -1.27
N TRP A 56 14.18 -2.24 -2.06
CA TRP A 56 15.39 -2.61 -2.80
C TRP A 56 15.54 -1.95 -4.18
N ARG A 57 14.56 -1.15 -4.62
CA ARG A 57 14.59 -0.43 -5.91
C ARG A 57 15.14 0.98 -5.78
N GLY A 58 15.57 1.57 -6.89
CA GLY A 58 16.02 2.97 -6.97
C GLY A 58 14.92 4.03 -6.80
N ILE A 59 13.79 3.69 -6.17
CA ILE A 59 12.71 4.64 -5.83
C ILE A 59 13.22 5.54 -4.70
N THR A 60 13.15 6.85 -4.89
CA THR A 60 13.65 7.86 -3.95
C THR A 60 12.60 8.27 -2.91
N ALA A 61 13.01 9.05 -1.90
CA ALA A 61 12.07 9.65 -0.96
C ALA A 61 11.08 10.61 -1.65
N GLU A 62 11.56 11.37 -2.65
CA GLU A 62 10.73 12.27 -3.45
C GLU A 62 9.67 11.50 -4.24
N ASP A 63 10.03 10.37 -4.85
CA ASP A 63 9.08 9.52 -5.56
C ASP A 63 7.95 9.02 -4.65
N ILE A 64 8.28 8.65 -3.40
CA ILE A 64 7.28 8.21 -2.41
C ILE A 64 6.37 9.39 -2.01
N LEU A 65 6.97 10.54 -1.70
CA LEU A 65 6.23 11.72 -1.26
C LEU A 65 5.36 12.30 -2.39
N ARG A 66 5.75 12.15 -3.65
CA ARG A 66 4.96 12.56 -4.83
C ARG A 66 3.58 11.90 -4.87
N PHE A 67 3.48 10.65 -4.43
CA PHE A 67 2.21 9.91 -4.38
C PHE A 67 1.52 10.02 -3.02
N THR A 68 2.12 10.75 -2.07
CA THR A 68 1.54 11.05 -0.75
C THR A 68 0.72 12.36 -0.83
N GLY A 69 -0.34 12.49 -0.02
CA GLY A 69 -1.10 13.76 0.09
C GLY A 69 -2.20 14.00 -0.96
N GLY A 70 -2.34 13.14 -1.97
CA GLY A 70 -3.46 13.18 -2.93
C GLY A 70 -4.76 12.52 -2.42
N GLY A 71 -4.81 12.11 -1.15
CA GLY A 71 -5.91 11.34 -0.58
C GLY A 71 -5.88 11.35 0.94
N ARG A 72 -6.37 10.28 1.56
CA ARG A 72 -6.51 10.17 3.03
C ARG A 72 -5.24 9.71 3.76
N LEU A 73 -4.20 9.30 3.04
CA LEU A 73 -2.92 8.86 3.61
C LEU A 73 -1.92 10.01 3.55
N GLU A 74 -1.42 10.40 4.72
CA GLU A 74 -0.51 11.54 4.88
C GLU A 74 0.79 11.08 5.54
N CYS A 75 1.86 11.84 5.32
CA CYS A 75 3.13 11.63 5.99
C CYS A 75 3.71 12.95 6.50
N ASP A 76 4.04 13.00 7.79
CA ASP A 76 4.78 14.10 8.41
C ASP A 76 6.14 13.58 8.88
N GLY A 77 7.21 13.92 8.16
CA GLY A 77 8.58 13.59 8.57
C GLY A 77 8.85 12.09 8.81
N GLY A 78 8.08 11.17 8.21
CA GLY A 78 8.18 9.72 8.41
C GLY A 78 7.17 9.14 9.42
N GLU A 79 6.31 9.96 10.00
CA GLU A 79 5.10 9.52 10.68
C GLU A 79 3.96 9.44 9.67
N TRP A 80 3.20 8.34 9.68
CA TRP A 80 2.12 8.09 8.74
C TRP A 80 0.78 8.10 9.45
N SER A 81 -0.17 8.82 8.89
CA SER A 81 -1.53 8.93 9.40
C SER A 81 -2.54 8.67 8.30
N TYR A 82 -3.74 8.23 8.69
CA TYR A 82 -4.84 8.03 7.75
C TYR A 82 -6.15 8.57 8.29
N THR A 83 -6.74 9.48 7.53
CA THR A 83 -8.07 10.04 7.80
C THR A 83 -9.12 9.03 7.40
N ALA A 84 -9.68 8.29 8.35
CA ALA A 84 -10.72 7.30 8.08
C ALA A 84 -11.98 7.92 7.48
N GLY A 85 -12.64 7.19 6.58
CA GLY A 85 -14.03 7.44 6.25
C GLY A 85 -14.95 6.83 7.29
N GLN A 86 -15.47 5.63 6.98
CA GLN A 86 -16.48 4.98 7.82
C GLN A 86 -15.89 3.87 8.69
N TYR A 87 -14.79 3.24 8.26
CA TYR A 87 -14.21 2.13 9.03
C TYR A 87 -12.68 2.07 8.92
N TRP A 88 -12.01 2.84 9.80
CA TRP A 88 -10.56 3.00 9.86
C TRP A 88 -9.78 1.68 9.71
N CYS A 89 -10.24 0.63 10.40
CA CYS A 89 -9.58 -0.67 10.56
C CYS A 89 -9.23 -1.39 9.24
N VAL A 90 -9.94 -1.05 8.15
CA VAL A 90 -9.87 -1.71 6.84
C VAL A 90 -9.22 -0.81 5.78
N GLU A 91 -9.19 0.50 6.00
CA GLU A 91 -8.83 1.46 4.97
C GLU A 91 -7.32 1.75 4.94
N TYR A 92 -6.66 1.82 6.10
CA TYR A 92 -5.30 2.34 6.20
C TYR A 92 -4.23 1.45 5.54
N ARG A 93 -4.31 0.12 5.71
CA ARG A 93 -3.36 -0.82 5.07
C ARG A 93 -3.53 -0.85 3.57
N ARG A 94 -4.77 -0.76 3.10
CA ARG A 94 -5.09 -0.69 1.68
C ARG A 94 -4.52 0.59 1.07
N ALA A 95 -4.63 1.72 1.79
CA ALA A 95 -4.04 2.98 1.34
C ALA A 95 -2.50 2.89 1.24
N ALA A 96 -1.84 2.30 2.24
CA ALA A 96 -0.39 2.05 2.19
C ALA A 96 0.01 1.17 0.99
N ALA A 97 -0.72 0.08 0.73
CA ALA A 97 -0.49 -0.77 -0.42
C ALA A 97 -0.71 -0.03 -1.76
N ALA A 98 -1.75 0.80 -1.86
CA ALA A 98 -2.02 1.59 -3.06
C ALA A 98 -0.90 2.61 -3.35
N LEU A 99 -0.42 3.33 -2.32
CA LEU A 99 0.73 4.23 -2.44
C LEU A 99 1.95 3.51 -3.01
N LEU A 100 2.31 2.36 -2.43
CA LEU A 100 3.47 1.59 -2.84
C LEU A 100 3.32 1.05 -4.28
N ALA A 101 2.11 0.64 -4.66
CA ALA A 101 1.80 0.22 -6.03
C ALA A 101 1.96 1.39 -7.03
N SER A 102 1.51 2.59 -6.68
CA SER A 102 1.71 3.79 -7.51
C SER A 102 3.19 4.13 -7.69
N CYS A 103 4.00 4.02 -6.62
CA CYS A 103 5.45 4.21 -6.70
C CYS A 103 6.10 3.21 -7.66
N LEU A 104 5.74 1.92 -7.54
CA LEU A 104 6.26 0.86 -8.42
C LEU A 104 5.84 1.07 -9.88
N TRP A 105 4.58 1.44 -10.11
CA TRP A 105 4.08 1.73 -11.45
C TRP A 105 4.86 2.87 -12.11
N ALA A 106 5.06 3.97 -11.38
CA ALA A 106 5.80 5.13 -11.87
C ALA A 106 7.26 4.77 -12.16
N TYR A 107 7.91 4.04 -11.26
CA TYR A 107 9.28 3.57 -11.44
C TYR A 107 9.45 2.72 -12.70
N TRP A 108 8.56 1.73 -12.91
CA TRP A 108 8.62 0.90 -14.11
C TRP A 108 8.29 1.68 -15.40
N ARG A 109 7.42 2.69 -15.31
CA ARG A 109 7.01 3.51 -16.46
C ARG A 109 8.16 4.32 -17.05
N GLN A 110 9.13 4.76 -16.23
CA GLN A 110 10.25 5.61 -16.65
C GLN A 110 11.10 5.00 -17.78
N GLY A 111 11.24 3.67 -17.80
CA GLY A 111 12.00 2.94 -18.83
C GLY A 111 11.17 2.46 -20.02
N MET A 112 9.93 2.93 -20.16
CA MET A 112 9.00 2.43 -21.19
C MET A 112 8.55 3.55 -22.12
N SER A 113 8.40 3.21 -23.40
CA SER A 113 7.80 4.06 -24.43
C SER A 113 7.02 3.18 -25.41
N GLY A 114 6.17 3.81 -26.21
CA GLY A 114 5.33 3.14 -27.22
C GLY A 114 3.95 2.75 -26.73
N ASP A 115 3.27 1.93 -27.53
CA ASP A 115 1.90 1.49 -27.28
C ASP A 115 1.82 0.41 -26.20
N ASN A 116 0.62 0.23 -25.63
CA ASN A 116 0.30 -0.84 -24.66
C ASN A 116 1.16 -0.86 -23.38
N VAL A 117 1.78 0.27 -23.00
CA VAL A 117 2.62 0.34 -21.80
C VAL A 117 1.84 -0.06 -20.54
N ALA A 118 0.58 0.35 -20.41
CA ALA A 118 -0.25 -0.03 -19.28
C ALA A 118 -0.40 -1.57 -19.17
N ASP A 119 -0.62 -2.27 -20.27
CA ASP A 119 -0.78 -3.73 -20.24
C ASP A 119 0.52 -4.46 -19.93
N ARG A 120 1.65 -3.91 -20.40
CA ARG A 120 2.99 -4.41 -20.04
C ARG A 120 3.27 -4.23 -18.55
N LEU A 121 2.91 -3.09 -17.97
CA LEU A 121 3.03 -2.83 -16.53
C LEU A 121 2.13 -3.77 -15.71
N ARG A 122 0.89 -3.99 -16.15
CA ARG A 122 0.00 -4.99 -15.55
C ARG A 122 0.59 -6.40 -15.63
N ALA A 123 1.17 -6.78 -16.76
CA ALA A 123 1.82 -8.07 -16.92
C ALA A 123 3.03 -8.23 -15.99
N MET A 124 3.83 -7.17 -15.80
CA MET A 124 4.92 -7.15 -14.82
C MET A 124 4.40 -7.33 -13.40
N ALA A 125 3.37 -6.59 -12.99
CA ALA A 125 2.76 -6.72 -11.67
C ALA A 125 2.24 -8.16 -11.42
N ARG A 126 1.58 -8.78 -12.42
CA ARG A 126 1.13 -10.18 -12.34
C ARG A 126 2.29 -11.16 -12.20
N ARG A 127 3.41 -10.93 -12.91
CA ARG A 127 4.60 -11.79 -12.85
C ARG A 127 5.30 -11.70 -11.49
N GLU A 128 5.39 -10.50 -10.93
CA GLU A 128 6.14 -10.27 -9.69
C GLU A 128 5.32 -10.60 -8.43
N PHE A 129 4.05 -10.22 -8.39
CA PHE A 129 3.22 -10.32 -7.18
C PHE A 129 2.08 -11.34 -7.28
N GLY A 130 1.94 -11.98 -8.44
CA GLY A 130 0.83 -12.89 -8.73
C GLY A 130 -0.49 -12.17 -9.01
N ARG A 131 -1.50 -12.93 -9.41
CA ARG A 131 -2.82 -12.42 -9.84
C ARG A 131 -3.52 -11.60 -8.75
N GLY A 132 -3.38 -11.98 -7.48
CA GLY A 132 -4.13 -11.38 -6.38
C GLY A 132 -3.75 -9.91 -6.11
N ILE A 133 -2.46 -9.64 -5.90
CA ILE A 133 -1.98 -8.27 -5.67
C ILE A 133 -2.16 -7.44 -6.95
N ALA A 134 -1.80 -8.01 -8.10
CA ALA A 134 -1.93 -7.33 -9.39
C ALA A 134 -3.37 -6.84 -9.64
N SER A 135 -4.38 -7.68 -9.45
CA SER A 135 -5.77 -7.28 -9.68
C SER A 135 -6.31 -6.26 -8.67
N ARG A 136 -5.73 -6.19 -7.46
CA ARG A 136 -6.20 -5.29 -6.39
C ARG A 136 -5.59 -3.89 -6.48
N TYR A 137 -4.35 -3.76 -6.95
CA TYR A 137 -3.60 -2.51 -6.87
C TYR A 137 -3.05 -2.01 -8.21
N PHE A 138 -3.06 -2.83 -9.27
CA PHE A 138 -2.45 -2.50 -10.56
C PHE A 138 -3.41 -2.64 -11.74
N ASN A 139 -4.73 -2.68 -11.50
CA ASN A 139 -5.71 -2.82 -12.59
C ASN A 139 -5.96 -1.49 -13.30
#